data_AF-A0A949CLS5-F1
#
_entry.id   AF-A0A949CLS5-F1
#
_cell.length_a   1.000
_cell.length_b   1.000
_cell.length_c   1.000
_cell.angle_alpha   90.00
_cell.angle_beta   90.00
_cell.angle_gamma   90.00
#
_symmetry.space_group_name_H-M   'P 1'
#
loop_
_entity.id
_entity.type
_entity.pdbx_description
1 polymer ?
#
loop_
_entity_poly.entity_id
_entity_poly.type
_entity_poly.pdbx_seq_one_letter_code
_entity_poly.pdbx_strand_id
1 'polypeptide(L)' 'SRNLEIAERVKAVAGRMGRHPGEVAIAYVLRNPSVTGAIVGFRNETQVRELQGAVSLVLPDDEFEYLKA' A
#
# COMPACT_ATOMS: atom_id res chain seq x y z
N SER A 1 -15.70 9.45 7.36
CA SER A 1 -16.41 8.34 6.69
C SER A 1 -15.47 7.13 6.70
N ARG A 2 -16.02 5.92 6.65
CA ARG A 2 -15.21 4.68 6.73
C ARG A 2 -14.04 4.63 5.75
N ASN A 3 -14.22 5.12 4.52
CA ASN A 3 -13.14 5.14 3.51
C ASN A 3 -11.99 6.09 3.89
N LEU A 4 -12.29 7.22 4.52
CA LEU A 4 -11.28 8.15 5.04
C LEU A 4 -10.49 7.52 6.20
N GLU A 5 -11.16 6.79 7.09
CA GLU A 5 -10.50 6.09 8.21
C GLU A 5 -9.52 5.01 7.72
N ILE A 6 -9.89 4.25 6.70
CA ILE A 6 -8.99 3.30 6.03
C ILE A 6 -7.79 4.03 5.43
N ALA A 7 -8.03 5.16 4.74
CA ALA A 7 -6.96 5.95 4.15
C ALA A 7 -5.97 6.48 5.21
N GLU A 8 -6.46 6.92 6.37
CA GLU A 8 -5.59 7.36 7.47
C GLU A 8 -4.76 6.22 8.06
N ARG A 9 -5.30 5.01 8.16
CA ARG A 9 -4.53 3.84 8.60
C ARG A 9 -3.43 3.47 7.61
N VAL A 10 -3.72 3.49 6.31
CA VAL A 10 -2.71 3.26 5.27
C VAL A 10 -1.59 4.31 5.38
N LYS A 11 -1.93 5.59 5.60
CA LYS A 11 -0.93 6.64 5.82
C LYS A 11 -0.09 6.40 7.08
N ALA A 12 -0.70 5.94 8.17
CA ALA A 12 0.01 5.65 9.42
C ALA A 12 1.04 4.52 9.24
N VAL A 13 0.66 3.43 8.57
CA VAL A 13 1.59 2.33 8.23
C VAL A 13 2.73 2.84 7.34
N ALA A 14 2.38 3.60 6.29
CA ALA A 14 3.36 4.17 5.36
C ALA A 14 4.36 5.07 6.09
N GLY A 15 3.90 5.91 7.01
CA GLY A 15 4.74 6.75 7.86
C GLY A 15 5.70 5.95 8.74
N ARG A 16 5.23 4.88 9.39
CA ARG A 16 6.08 3.98 10.21
C ARG A 16 7.17 3.30 9.40
N MET A 17 6.87 2.96 8.14
CA MET A 17 7.80 2.26 7.25
C MET A 17 8.68 3.20 6.40
N GLY A 18 8.46 4.52 6.45
CA GLY A 18 9.13 5.49 5.58
C GLY A 18 8.80 5.28 4.09
N ARG A 19 7.58 4.84 3.79
CA ARG A 19 7.10 4.49 2.45
C ARG A 19 6.01 5.44 1.97
N HIS A 20 5.74 5.43 0.67
CA HIS A 20 4.60 6.14 0.13
C HIS A 20 3.29 5.37 0.41
N PRO A 21 2.16 6.04 0.78
CA PRO A 21 0.90 5.37 1.08
C PRO A 21 0.37 4.47 -0.05
N GLY A 22 0.61 4.86 -1.30
CA GLY A 22 0.28 4.04 -2.46
C GLY A 22 1.08 2.73 -2.53
N GLU A 23 2.33 2.71 -2.06
CA GLU A 23 3.13 1.48 -2.00
C GLU A 23 2.54 0.50 -0.99
N VAL A 24 2.13 0.99 0.18
CA VAL A 24 1.47 0.19 1.22
C VAL A 24 0.14 -0.39 0.71
N ALA A 25 -0.65 0.41 0.00
CA ALA A 25 -1.92 -0.06 -0.58
C ALA A 25 -1.71 -1.17 -1.62
N ILE A 26 -0.69 -1.04 -2.48
CA ILE A 26 -0.33 -2.07 -3.47
C ILE A 26 0.15 -3.33 -2.76
N ALA A 27 1.06 -3.22 -1.80
CA ALA A 27 1.59 -4.35 -1.03
C ALA A 27 0.48 -5.09 -0.26
N TYR A 28 -0.52 -4.36 0.27
CA TYR A 28 -1.68 -4.97 0.92
C TYR A 28 -2.47 -5.87 -0.03
N VAL A 29 -2.75 -5.38 -1.25
CA VAL A 29 -3.46 -6.14 -2.28
C VAL A 29 -2.67 -7.38 -2.70
N LEU A 30 -1.36 -7.21 -2.93
CA LEU A 30 -0.46 -8.30 -3.35
C LEU A 30 -0.16 -9.33 -2.25
N ARG A 31 -0.49 -9.02 -0.98
CA ARG A 31 -0.33 -9.97 0.12
C ARG A 31 -1.31 -11.13 0.05
N ASN A 32 -2.42 -10.98 -0.68
CA ASN A 32 -3.37 -12.06 -0.89
C ASN A 32 -2.79 -13.07 -1.89
N PRO A 33 -2.57 -14.35 -1.51
CA PRO A 33 -1.97 -15.35 -2.40
C PRO A 33 -2.80 -15.67 -3.66
N SER A 34 -4.10 -15.34 -3.67
CA SER A 34 -4.95 -15.47 -4.85
C SER A 34 -4.80 -14.30 -5.85
N VAL A 35 -4.11 -13.23 -5.49
CA VAL A 35 -3.88 -12.06 -6.34
C VAL A 35 -2.50 -12.16 -6.98
N THR A 36 -2.46 -12.28 -8.31
CA THR A 36 -1.22 -12.43 -9.06
C THR A 36 -0.59 -11.10 -9.48
N GLY A 37 -1.33 -9.99 -9.40
CA GLY A 37 -0.85 -8.67 -9.76
C GLY A 37 -1.81 -7.56 -9.35
N ALA A 38 -1.29 -6.34 -9.22
CA ALA A 38 -2.05 -5.14 -8.90
C ALA A 38 -1.90 -4.14 -10.05
N ILE A 39 -3.01 -3.83 -10.73
CA ILE A 39 -3.04 -2.85 -11.82
C ILE A 39 -3.30 -1.47 -11.21
N VAL A 40 -2.37 -0.53 -11.42
CA VAL A 40 -2.42 0.81 -10.84
C VAL A 40 -2.52 1.84 -11.96
N GLY A 41 -3.52 2.71 -11.91
CA GLY A 41 -3.71 3.79 -12.85
C GLY A 41 -2.89 5.02 -12.47
N PHE A 42 -2.04 5.48 -13.40
CA PHE A 42 -1.20 6.66 -13.24
C PHE A 42 -1.61 7.75 -14.23
N ARG A 43 -1.43 9.02 -13.84
CA ARG A 43 -1.70 10.19 -14.70
C ARG A 43 -0.44 10.81 -15.30
N ASN A 44 0.74 10.49 -14.77
CA ASN A 44 2.04 10.94 -15.26
C ASN A 44 3.16 10.00 -14.80
N GLU A 45 4.37 10.19 -15.33
CA GLU A 45 5.52 9.36 -15.00
C GLU A 45 6.01 9.52 -13.56
N THR A 46 5.84 10.69 -12.95
CA THR A 46 6.31 10.96 -11.58
C THR A 46 5.64 10.02 -10.59
N GLN A 47 4.33 9.80 -10.74
CA GLN A 47 3.58 8.88 -9.89
C GLN A 47 4.07 7.42 -10.01
N VAL A 48 4.57 7.02 -11.18
CA VAL A 48 5.17 5.69 -11.36
C VAL A 48 6.46 5.58 -10.54
N ARG A 49 7.32 6.61 -10.60
CA ARG A 49 8.59 6.66 -9.86
C ARG A 49 8.37 6.69 -8.34
N GLU A 50 7.34 7.39 -7.87
CA GLU A 50 6.97 7.46 -6.45
C GLU A 50 6.49 6.11 -5.89
N LEU A 51 5.87 5.27 -6.72
CA LEU A 51 5.35 3.96 -6.31
C LEU A 51 6.24 2.78 -6.68
N GLN A 52 7.41 3.01 -7.28
CA GLN A 52 8.27 1.93 -7.75
C GLN A 52 8.75 1.00 -6.63
N GLY A 53 8.83 1.46 -5.37
CA GLY A 53 9.25 0.60 -4.25
C GLY A 53 8.13 -0.34 -3.78
N ALA A 54 6.91 -0.22 -4.30
CA ALA A 54 5.83 -1.15 -4.02
C ALA A 54 6.14 -2.60 -4.43
N VAL A 55 6.90 -2.80 -5.52
CA VAL A 55 7.22 -4.15 -6.03
C VAL A 55 8.09 -4.97 -5.08
N SER A 56 8.83 -4.33 -4.18
CA SER A 56 9.69 -4.98 -3.19
C SER A 56 9.22 -4.79 -1.76
N LEU A 57 8.08 -4.13 -1.55
CA LEU A 57 7.52 -3.87 -0.23
C LEU A 57 6.80 -5.11 0.29
N VAL A 58 7.38 -5.75 1.30
CA VAL A 58 6.73 -6.78 2.09
C VAL A 58 6.14 -6.15 3.35
N LEU A 59 4.83 -6.28 3.54
CA LEU A 59 4.18 -5.83 4.77
C LEU A 59 4.49 -6.80 5.92
N PRO A 60 5.03 -6.30 7.04
CA PRO A 60 5.07 -7.04 8.30
C PRO A 60 3.68 -7.55 8.70
N ASP A 61 3.64 -8.67 9.43
CA ASP A 61 2.36 -9.29 9.85
C ASP A 61 1.53 -8.35 10.73
N ASP A 62 2.16 -7.65 11.66
CA ASP A 62 1.51 -6.68 12.55
C ASP A 62 0.92 -5.50 11.76
N GLU A 63 1.64 -4.98 10.77
CA GLU A 63 1.15 -3.91 9.91
C GLU A 63 -0.01 -4.36 9.01
N PHE A 64 0.04 -5.60 8.50
CA PHE A 64 -1.06 -6.15 7.72
C PHE A 64 -2.31 -6.39 8.54
N GLU A 65 -2.18 -6.96 9.73
CA GLU A 65 -3.31 -7.15 10.65
C GLU A 65 -3.88 -5.78 11.09
N TYR A 66 -3.02 -4.78 11.31
CA TYR A 66 -3.45 -3.41 11.57
C TYR A 66 -4.20 -2.77 10.40
N LEU A 67 -4.06 -3.23 9.16
CA LEU A 67 -4.82 -2.74 8.00
C LEU A 67 -6.12 -3.50 7.76
N LYS A 68 -6.21 -4.76 8.20
CA LYS A 68 -7.42 -5.60 8.05
C LYS A 68 -8.58 -5.23 8.97
N ALA A 69 -8.27 -4.73 10.18
CA ALA A 69 -9.26 -4.37 11.21
C ALA A 69 -10.27 -3.31 10.73
#